data_AF-A0A4Q5Y5I3-F1
#
_entry.id   AF-A0A4Q5Y5I3-F1
#
_cell.length_a   1.000
_cell.length_b   1.000
_cell.length_c   1.000
_cell.angle_alpha   90.00
_cell.angle_beta   90.00
_cell.angle_gamma   90.00
#
_symmetry.space_group_name_H-M   'P 1'
#
loop_
_entity.id
_entity.type
_entity.pdbx_description
1 polymer ?
#
loop_
_entity_poly.entity_id
_entity_poly.type
_entity_poly.pdbx_seq_one_letter_code
_entity_poly.pdbx_strand_id
1 'polypeptide(L)'
;MDENNLPPEQTTDSDRIHPVNIEEQMKTAYIDYSMSVIVGRALPDVRDGFKPVHRRVLYAMNELGIHFNRPYKKSARIVGEVLGKYHPHGDKSVYDSMVRMAQEWNMRYTLVDKQGNFGSQDGDGPAAMRYTEARLQRMAEMMLSDIEKDTVDFQLNFDDSLEEPSVLPTRIPNLLINGSSGIAVGMATNILPHNLTEVIDGCIAFIDNREITVEEMMLIIKAPDFPTGGIIYGMEGVKAAMHFGRG
;
A
#
# COMPACT_ATOMS: atom_id res chain seq x y z
N MET A 1 21.38 -63.73 -31.73
CA MET A 1 20.27 -63.49 -32.69
C MET A 1 19.43 -62.45 -32.02
N ASP A 2 19.61 -61.22 -32.46
CA ASP A 2 19.74 -60.07 -31.56
C ASP A 2 18.43 -59.30 -31.45
N GLU A 3 17.88 -59.28 -30.23
CA GLU A 3 16.90 -58.29 -29.79
C GLU A 3 17.66 -56.99 -29.50
N ASN A 4 17.61 -56.01 -30.40
CA ASN A 4 17.78 -54.56 -30.16
C ASN A 4 18.14 -53.81 -31.45
N ASN A 5 17.18 -53.62 -32.36
CA ASN A 5 17.33 -52.60 -33.39
C ASN A 5 15.99 -52.11 -33.96
N LEU A 6 15.11 -51.62 -33.09
CA LEU A 6 14.06 -50.71 -33.54
C LEU A 6 14.70 -49.32 -33.68
N PRO A 7 14.63 -48.66 -34.86
CA PRO A 7 15.14 -47.31 -35.01
C PRO A 7 14.41 -46.37 -34.03
N PRO A 8 15.07 -45.34 -33.49
CA PRO A 8 14.42 -44.37 -32.63
C PRO A 8 13.23 -43.77 -33.39
N GLU A 9 12.05 -43.87 -32.79
CA GLU A 9 10.83 -43.27 -33.31
C GLU A 9 11.10 -41.77 -33.50
N GLN A 10 11.08 -41.29 -34.74
CA GLN A 10 11.21 -39.87 -35.04
C GLN A 10 9.96 -39.20 -34.47
N THR A 11 10.05 -38.66 -33.25
CA THR A 11 9.04 -37.74 -32.75
C THR A 11 9.07 -36.52 -33.65
N THR A 12 8.05 -36.39 -34.50
CA THR A 12 7.78 -35.17 -35.24
C THR A 12 7.56 -34.06 -34.23
N ASP A 13 8.58 -33.23 -34.02
CA ASP A 13 8.61 -32.10 -33.07
C ASP A 13 7.56 -31.01 -33.38
N SER A 14 6.72 -31.23 -34.41
CA SER A 14 5.59 -30.40 -34.82
C SER A 14 4.32 -30.60 -34.00
N ASP A 15 4.20 -31.69 -33.23
CA ASP A 15 2.94 -32.06 -32.53
C ASP A 15 2.72 -31.34 -31.17
N ARG A 16 3.60 -30.40 -30.80
CA ARG A 16 3.48 -29.62 -29.54
C ARG A 16 3.08 -28.16 -29.74
N ILE A 17 2.71 -27.75 -30.95
CA ILE A 17 2.26 -26.39 -31.23
C ILE A 17 0.74 -26.35 -31.13
N HIS A 18 0.22 -25.88 -30.00
CA HIS A 18 -1.21 -25.62 -29.84
C HIS A 18 -1.55 -24.23 -30.40
N PRO A 19 -2.29 -24.13 -31.52
CA PRO A 19 -2.71 -22.85 -32.05
C PRO A 19 -3.64 -22.18 -31.03
N VAL A 20 -3.36 -20.93 -30.70
CA VAL A 20 -4.16 -20.17 -29.74
C VAL A 20 -4.84 -18.99 -30.43
N ASN A 21 -6.13 -18.80 -30.15
CA ASN A 21 -6.88 -17.68 -30.71
C ASN A 21 -6.37 -16.36 -30.12
N ILE A 22 -5.92 -15.45 -30.98
CA ILE A 22 -5.34 -14.16 -30.56
C ILE A 22 -6.33 -13.29 -29.76
N GLU A 23 -7.61 -13.28 -30.13
CA GLU A 23 -8.63 -12.49 -29.43
C GLU A 23 -8.85 -13.00 -28.00
N GLU A 24 -8.93 -14.33 -27.84
CA GLU A 24 -9.09 -14.98 -26.54
C GLU A 24 -7.85 -14.77 -25.66
N GLN A 25 -6.65 -14.89 -26.24
CA GLN A 25 -5.40 -14.65 -25.51
C GLN A 25 -5.23 -13.20 -25.09
N MET A 26 -5.52 -12.25 -25.98
CA MET A 26 -5.46 -10.84 -25.64
C MET A 26 -6.46 -10.49 -24.53
N LYS A 27 -7.68 -11.03 -24.59
CA LYS A 27 -8.69 -10.81 -23.54
C LYS A 27 -8.24 -11.36 -22.20
N THR A 28 -7.74 -12.60 -22.17
CA THR A 28 -7.28 -13.26 -20.94
C THR A 28 -6.10 -12.52 -20.32
N ALA A 29 -5.04 -12.28 -21.11
CA ALA A 29 -3.85 -11.58 -20.63
C ALA A 29 -4.16 -10.15 -20.15
N TYR A 30 -5.08 -9.45 -20.84
CA TYR A 30 -5.50 -8.11 -20.42
C TYR A 30 -6.29 -8.14 -19.10
N ILE A 31 -7.19 -9.10 -18.91
CA ILE A 31 -7.97 -9.24 -17.66
C ILE A 31 -7.04 -9.60 -16.51
N ASP A 32 -6.12 -10.54 -16.68
CA ASP A 32 -5.18 -10.97 -15.64
C ASP A 32 -4.29 -9.81 -15.19
N TYR A 33 -3.72 -9.08 -16.15
CA TYR A 33 -2.95 -7.88 -15.85
C TYR A 33 -3.80 -6.83 -15.14
N SER A 34 -5.00 -6.55 -15.64
CA SER A 34 -5.90 -5.54 -15.06
C SER A 34 -6.26 -5.85 -13.61
N MET A 35 -6.63 -7.10 -13.33
CA MET A 35 -6.95 -7.56 -11.98
C MET A 35 -5.74 -7.47 -11.04
N SER A 36 -4.56 -7.87 -11.51
CA SER A 36 -3.33 -7.74 -10.71
C SER A 36 -3.01 -6.28 -10.35
N VAL A 37 -3.27 -5.33 -11.25
CA VAL A 37 -3.03 -3.91 -11.01
C VAL A 37 -4.06 -3.34 -10.04
N ILE A 38 -5.34 -3.67 -10.22
CA ILE A 38 -6.43 -3.16 -9.38
C ILE A 38 -6.25 -3.63 -7.94
N VAL A 39 -6.11 -4.96 -7.73
CA VAL A 39 -6.09 -5.57 -6.39
C VAL A 39 -4.69 -5.54 -5.77
N GLY A 40 -3.66 -5.84 -6.56
CA GLY A 40 -2.30 -6.07 -6.05
C GLY A 40 -1.38 -4.85 -6.06
N ARG A 41 -1.85 -3.67 -6.52
CA ARG A 41 -0.94 -2.52 -6.70
C ARG A 41 -1.56 -1.15 -6.45
N ALA A 42 -2.61 -0.81 -7.18
CA ALA A 42 -2.99 0.59 -7.39
C ALA A 42 -3.89 1.14 -6.29
N LEU A 43 -4.81 0.33 -5.76
CA LEU A 43 -5.81 0.75 -4.79
C LEU A 43 -5.43 0.31 -3.36
N PRO A 44 -5.73 1.12 -2.33
CA PRO A 44 -5.57 0.72 -0.94
C PRO A 44 -6.69 -0.25 -0.51
N ASP A 45 -6.43 -1.04 0.54
CA ASP A 45 -7.48 -1.77 1.25
C ASP A 45 -8.23 -0.81 2.19
N VAL A 46 -9.56 -0.94 2.30
CA VAL A 46 -10.38 -0.07 3.15
C VAL A 46 -10.12 -0.25 4.65
N ARG A 47 -9.69 -1.45 5.04
CA ARG A 47 -9.50 -1.85 6.44
C ARG A 47 -8.29 -1.18 7.07
N ASP A 48 -7.20 -1.06 6.31
CA ASP A 48 -5.94 -0.50 6.80
C ASP A 48 -5.44 0.75 6.04
N GLY A 49 -6.08 1.09 4.92
CA GLY A 49 -5.71 2.22 4.08
C GLY A 49 -4.41 2.04 3.31
N PHE A 50 -3.83 0.84 3.27
CA PHE A 50 -2.54 0.59 2.64
C PHE A 50 -2.65 -0.10 1.29
N LYS A 51 -1.73 0.28 0.41
CA LYS A 51 -1.38 -0.49 -0.78
C LYS A 51 -0.37 -1.57 -0.37
N PRO A 52 -0.22 -2.67 -1.14
CA PRO A 52 0.68 -3.75 -0.77
C PRO A 52 2.12 -3.31 -0.48
N VAL A 53 2.68 -2.38 -1.26
CA VAL A 53 4.05 -1.87 -1.02
C VAL A 53 4.22 -1.19 0.34
N HIS A 54 3.24 -0.39 0.78
CA HIS A 54 3.29 0.28 2.08
C HIS A 54 3.23 -0.75 3.22
N ARG A 55 2.30 -1.71 3.12
CA ARG A 55 2.13 -2.79 4.10
C ARG A 55 3.40 -3.61 4.27
N ARG A 56 4.00 -4.03 3.15
CA ARG A 56 5.25 -4.81 3.14
C ARG A 56 6.44 -4.05 3.71
N VAL A 57 6.55 -2.74 3.44
CA VAL A 57 7.59 -1.90 4.05
C VAL A 57 7.43 -1.83 5.57
N LEU A 58 6.23 -1.51 6.07
CA LEU A 58 5.98 -1.41 7.52
C LEU A 58 6.17 -2.77 8.23
N TYR A 59 5.66 -3.84 7.63
CA TYR A 59 5.82 -5.20 8.14
C TYR A 59 7.29 -5.64 8.18
N ALA A 60 8.07 -5.43 7.11
CA ALA A 60 9.49 -5.75 7.11
C ALA A 60 10.29 -4.92 8.13
N MET A 61 9.94 -3.65 8.33
CA MET A 61 10.57 -2.82 9.36
C MET A 61 10.27 -3.34 10.78
N ASN A 62 9.05 -3.86 11.01
CA ASN A 62 8.67 -4.50 12.27
C ASN A 62 9.46 -5.80 12.51
N GLU A 63 9.53 -6.67 11.50
CA GLU A 63 10.28 -7.94 11.53
C GLU A 63 11.79 -7.71 11.79
N LEU A 64 12.35 -6.63 11.24
CA LEU A 64 13.73 -6.24 11.49
C LEU A 64 13.96 -5.59 12.87
N GLY A 65 12.90 -5.39 13.67
CA GLY A 65 12.95 -4.77 14.99
C GLY A 65 13.31 -3.28 14.94
N ILE A 66 12.98 -2.57 13.85
CA ILE A 66 13.35 -1.17 13.62
C ILE A 66 12.29 -0.23 14.21
N HIS A 67 12.09 -0.38 15.51
CA HIS A 67 11.10 0.36 16.28
C HIS A 67 11.48 1.84 16.50
N PHE A 68 10.52 2.70 16.81
CA PHE A 68 10.64 4.14 17.07
C PHE A 68 11.63 4.44 18.20
N ASN A 69 11.77 3.53 19.17
CA ASN A 69 12.67 3.67 20.30
C ASN A 69 14.07 3.08 20.04
N ARG A 70 14.34 2.59 18.82
CA ARG A 70 15.64 2.04 18.41
C ARG A 70 16.39 3.03 17.51
N PRO A 71 17.72 2.86 17.37
CA PRO A 71 18.50 3.65 16.41
C PRO A 71 18.04 3.40 14.98
N TYR A 72 18.16 4.43 14.13
CA TYR A 72 17.91 4.33 12.70
C TYR A 72 18.75 3.23 12.04
N LYS A 73 18.24 2.68 10.94
CA LYS A 73 18.95 1.71 10.10
C LYS A 73 19.00 2.20 8.67
N LYS A 74 20.07 1.83 7.96
CA LYS A 74 20.26 2.17 6.54
C LYS A 74 19.05 1.78 5.73
N SER A 75 18.54 2.72 4.93
CA SER A 75 17.38 2.50 4.04
C SER A 75 17.61 1.33 3.09
N ALA A 76 18.84 1.15 2.59
CA ALA A 76 19.22 0.02 1.76
C ALA A 76 18.96 -1.36 2.42
N ARG A 77 19.11 -1.46 3.74
CA ARG A 77 18.80 -2.70 4.47
C ARG A 77 17.31 -2.98 4.48
N ILE A 78 16.49 -1.96 4.75
CA ILE A 78 15.02 -2.09 4.79
C ILE A 78 14.50 -2.46 3.39
N VAL A 79 14.96 -1.76 2.35
CA VAL A 79 14.59 -2.02 0.97
C VAL A 79 14.99 -3.44 0.57
N GLY A 80 16.22 -3.87 0.87
CA GLY A 80 16.68 -5.23 0.57
C GLY A 80 15.83 -6.32 1.23
N GLU A 81 15.41 -6.11 2.48
CA GLU A 81 14.52 -7.04 3.20
C GLU A 81 13.16 -7.17 2.52
N VAL A 82 12.55 -6.04 2.16
CA VAL A 82 11.24 -6.01 1.50
C VAL A 82 11.30 -6.71 0.15
N LEU A 83 12.35 -6.45 -0.64
CA LEU A 83 12.53 -7.07 -1.95
C LEU A 83 12.76 -8.58 -1.85
N GLY A 84 13.64 -8.99 -0.92
CA GLY A 84 14.02 -10.38 -0.77
C GLY A 84 12.89 -11.27 -0.28
N LYS A 85 11.95 -10.73 0.51
CA LYS A 85 10.90 -11.53 1.17
C LYS A 85 9.50 -11.32 0.61
N TYR A 86 9.13 -10.08 0.27
CA TYR A 86 7.71 -9.73 0.12
C TYR A 86 7.36 -9.02 -1.20
N HIS A 87 8.28 -8.28 -1.82
CA HIS A 87 7.96 -7.40 -2.94
C HIS A 87 8.87 -7.64 -4.16
N PRO A 88 8.47 -8.52 -5.11
CA PRO A 88 9.29 -8.92 -6.25
C PRO A 88 9.25 -7.87 -7.39
N HIS A 89 9.50 -6.60 -7.05
CA HIS A 89 9.50 -5.46 -7.98
C HIS A 89 10.75 -4.62 -7.78
N GLY A 90 10.85 -3.46 -8.43
CA GLY A 90 12.03 -2.61 -8.37
C GLY A 90 12.32 -2.07 -6.96
N ASP A 91 13.60 -2.00 -6.61
CA ASP A 91 14.10 -1.36 -5.39
C ASP A 91 13.64 0.08 -5.24
N LYS A 92 13.64 0.81 -6.37
CA LYS A 92 13.18 2.20 -6.43
C LYS A 92 11.73 2.36 -5.96
N SER A 93 10.80 1.47 -6.37
CA SER A 93 9.41 1.59 -5.94
C SER A 93 9.23 1.41 -4.43
N VAL A 94 10.03 0.52 -3.82
CA VAL A 94 10.01 0.31 -2.37
C VAL A 94 10.63 1.51 -1.66
N TYR A 95 11.78 1.99 -2.13
CA TYR A 95 12.47 3.13 -1.54
C TYR A 95 11.64 4.42 -1.62
N ASP A 96 11.07 4.71 -2.79
CA ASP A 96 10.23 5.90 -3.00
C ASP A 96 8.97 5.82 -2.12
N SER A 97 8.37 4.63 -1.96
CA SER A 97 7.23 4.43 -1.05
C SER A 97 7.61 4.71 0.41
N MET A 98 8.74 4.19 0.88
CA MET A 98 9.26 4.46 2.22
C MET A 98 9.58 5.94 2.44
N VAL A 99 10.19 6.59 1.43
CA VAL A 99 10.51 8.02 1.47
C VAL A 99 9.24 8.86 1.61
N ARG A 100 8.20 8.57 0.82
CA ARG A 100 6.92 9.29 0.90
C ARG A 100 6.25 9.16 2.27
N MET A 101 6.33 7.99 2.91
CA MET A 101 5.81 7.77 4.27
C MET A 101 6.58 8.54 5.36
N ALA A 102 7.74 9.12 5.02
CA ALA A 102 8.59 9.91 5.92
C ALA A 102 8.56 11.43 5.62
N GLN A 103 7.81 11.88 4.61
CA GLN A 103 7.75 13.27 4.19
C GLN A 103 6.52 13.97 4.79
N GLU A 104 6.76 14.93 5.67
CA GLU A 104 5.71 15.67 6.41
C GLU A 104 4.80 16.51 5.51
N TRP A 105 5.29 16.95 4.34
CA TRP A 105 4.47 17.67 3.36
C TRP A 105 3.66 16.74 2.44
N ASN A 106 3.95 15.44 2.46
CA ASN A 106 3.31 14.44 1.60
C ASN A 106 2.25 13.64 2.36
N MET A 107 2.55 13.29 3.61
CA MET A 107 1.69 12.48 4.47
C MET A 107 1.32 13.25 5.74
N ARG A 108 0.02 13.38 6.02
CA ARG A 108 -0.50 14.16 7.15
C ARG A 108 0.00 13.66 8.51
N TYR A 109 0.10 12.35 8.65
CA TYR A 109 0.68 11.63 9.79
C TYR A 109 1.70 10.63 9.26
N THR A 110 2.98 11.01 9.33
CA THR A 110 4.09 10.17 8.84
C THR A 110 4.17 8.85 9.60
N LEU A 111 4.56 7.80 8.88
CA LEU A 111 4.66 6.43 9.41
C LEU A 111 6.10 5.96 9.53
N VAL A 112 7.01 6.66 8.87
CA VAL A 112 8.45 6.40 8.89
C VAL A 112 9.15 7.64 9.44
N ASP A 113 10.03 7.42 10.41
CA ASP A 113 10.94 8.43 10.94
C ASP A 113 12.25 8.36 10.13
N LYS A 114 12.80 9.53 9.80
CA LYS A 114 13.89 9.64 8.81
C LYS A 114 15.12 10.36 9.36
N GLN A 115 16.29 9.89 8.93
CA GLN A 115 17.57 10.56 9.11
C GLN A 115 18.29 10.71 7.77
N GLY A 116 18.70 11.94 7.45
CA GLY A 116 19.35 12.31 6.19
C GLY A 116 18.40 13.00 5.21
N ASN A 117 18.83 13.16 3.95
CA ASN A 117 18.07 13.87 2.93
C ASN A 117 17.02 12.96 2.28
N PHE A 118 15.74 13.23 2.56
CA PHE A 118 14.57 12.54 1.99
C PHE A 118 13.82 13.41 0.98
N GLY A 119 14.51 14.40 0.39
CA GLY A 119 13.95 15.35 -0.57
C GLY A 119 13.41 16.61 0.11
N SER A 120 12.81 17.48 -0.71
CA SER A 120 12.25 18.77 -0.32
C SER A 120 10.88 19.00 -0.96
N GLN A 121 10.16 20.02 -0.50
CA GLN A 121 8.90 20.46 -1.13
C GLN A 121 9.15 21.13 -2.50
N ASP A 122 10.36 21.61 -2.75
CA ASP A 122 10.76 22.26 -4.01
C ASP A 122 10.96 21.27 -5.18
N GLY A 123 10.79 19.96 -4.91
CA GLY A 123 10.87 18.91 -5.92
C GLY A 123 12.21 18.17 -5.94
N ASP A 124 13.14 18.47 -5.02
CA ASP A 124 14.37 17.70 -4.90
C ASP A 124 14.06 16.28 -4.43
N GLY A 125 14.62 15.31 -5.16
CA GLY A 125 14.50 13.90 -4.79
C GLY A 125 15.30 13.55 -3.52
N PRO A 126 15.01 12.40 -2.89
CA PRO A 126 15.79 11.90 -1.78
C PRO A 126 17.22 11.57 -2.21
N ALA A 127 18.16 11.64 -1.26
CA ALA A 127 19.48 11.06 -1.47
C ALA A 127 19.35 9.54 -1.70
N ALA A 128 20.37 8.91 -2.29
CA ALA A 128 20.37 7.46 -2.49
C ALA A 128 20.24 6.70 -1.16
N MET A 129 19.56 5.54 -1.18
CA MET A 129 19.26 4.70 0.00
C MET A 129 20.48 4.24 0.82
N ARG A 130 21.70 4.38 0.28
CA ARG A 130 22.96 4.14 1.01
C ARG A 130 23.32 5.24 2.01
N TYR A 131 22.76 6.44 1.83
CA TYR A 131 23.01 7.61 2.69
C TYR A 131 21.91 7.84 3.71
N THR A 132 20.67 7.48 3.38
CA THR A 132 19.53 7.68 4.26
C THR A 132 19.36 6.54 5.26
N GLU A 133 18.76 6.87 6.40
CA GLU A 133 18.38 5.91 7.42
C GLU A 133 16.94 6.15 7.85
N ALA A 134 16.26 5.08 8.27
CA ALA A 134 14.86 5.12 8.65
C ALA A 134 14.59 4.19 9.85
N ARG A 135 13.49 4.48 10.55
CA ARG A 135 12.85 3.63 11.56
C ARG A 135 11.35 3.87 11.59
N LEU A 136 10.59 3.03 12.28
CA LEU A 136 9.14 3.24 12.42
C LEU A 136 8.84 4.49 13.24
N GLN A 137 7.79 5.22 12.85
CA GLN A 137 7.14 6.17 13.77
C GLN A 137 6.33 5.39 14.80
N ARG A 138 6.12 6.00 15.97
CA ARG A 138 5.30 5.40 17.04
C ARG A 138 3.88 5.08 16.55
N MET A 139 3.31 5.90 15.67
CA MET A 139 2.00 5.65 15.09
C MET A 139 1.98 4.37 14.23
N ALA A 140 3.01 4.15 13.41
CA ALA A 140 3.09 2.96 12.56
C ALA A 140 3.21 1.67 13.38
N GLU A 141 3.95 1.69 14.49
CA GLU A 141 3.97 0.55 15.42
C GLU A 141 2.60 0.21 16.00
N MET A 142 1.81 1.22 16.35
CA MET A 142 0.45 0.97 16.84
C MET A 142 -0.44 0.34 15.76
N MET A 143 -0.16 0.55 14.48
CA MET A 143 -0.86 -0.12 13.38
C MET A 143 -0.47 -1.59 13.23
N LEU A 144 0.71 -1.98 13.73
CA LEU A 144 1.28 -3.33 13.69
C LEU A 144 1.08 -4.11 15.00
N SER A 145 0.54 -3.47 16.04
CA SER A 145 0.35 -4.09 17.36
C SER A 145 -0.51 -5.34 17.27
N ASP A 146 -0.12 -6.37 18.00
CA ASP A 146 -0.80 -7.67 18.12
C ASP A 146 -0.84 -8.52 16.82
N ILE A 147 -0.06 -8.17 15.81
CA ILE A 147 -0.01 -8.93 14.55
C ILE A 147 0.41 -10.40 14.74
N GLU A 148 1.18 -10.68 15.80
CA GLU A 148 1.61 -12.01 16.20
C GLU A 148 0.54 -12.83 16.96
N LYS A 149 -0.63 -12.25 17.23
CA LYS A 149 -1.69 -12.85 18.05
C LYS A 149 -2.88 -13.34 17.21
N ASP A 150 -2.62 -13.77 15.98
CA ASP A 150 -3.64 -14.31 15.07
C ASP A 150 -4.81 -13.33 14.85
N THR A 151 -4.50 -12.03 14.75
CA THR A 151 -5.50 -10.96 14.60
C THR A 151 -5.89 -10.69 13.15
N VAL A 152 -5.08 -11.15 12.20
CA VAL A 152 -5.26 -10.94 10.77
C VAL A 152 -4.84 -12.19 10.02
N ASP A 153 -5.49 -12.44 8.88
CA ASP A 153 -5.09 -13.53 7.99
C ASP A 153 -3.73 -13.24 7.34
N PHE A 154 -2.89 -14.27 7.29
CA PHE A 154 -1.66 -14.29 6.53
C PHE A 154 -1.86 -15.02 5.21
N GLN A 155 -1.05 -14.65 4.21
CA GLN A 155 -1.00 -15.30 2.92
C GLN A 155 0.44 -15.61 2.57
N LEU A 156 0.64 -16.60 1.69
CA LEU A 156 1.95 -16.90 1.16
C LEU A 156 2.52 -15.71 0.38
N ASN A 157 3.84 -15.54 0.47
CA ASN A 157 4.58 -14.56 -0.31
C ASN A 157 4.71 -15.01 -1.78
N PHE A 158 5.46 -14.25 -2.58
CA PHE A 158 5.50 -14.45 -4.03
C PHE A 158 6.18 -15.75 -4.51
N ASP A 159 6.95 -16.42 -3.66
CA ASP A 159 7.63 -17.69 -3.96
C ASP A 159 7.18 -18.83 -3.02
N ASP A 160 6.07 -18.62 -2.31
CA ASP A 160 5.46 -19.56 -1.37
C ASP A 160 6.37 -20.06 -0.24
N SER A 161 7.47 -19.34 0.06
CA SER A 161 8.44 -19.73 1.09
C SER A 161 8.23 -19.05 2.45
N LEU A 162 7.51 -17.93 2.46
CA LEU A 162 7.23 -17.11 3.65
C LEU A 162 5.77 -16.67 3.66
N GLU A 163 5.34 -16.11 4.78
CA GLU A 163 4.01 -15.52 4.93
C GLU A 163 4.09 -14.00 5.08
N GLU A 164 3.07 -13.30 4.58
CA GLU A 164 2.86 -11.87 4.75
C GLU A 164 1.41 -11.57 5.17
N PRO A 165 1.17 -10.52 5.95
CA PRO A 165 -0.18 -10.17 6.37
C PRO A 165 -1.01 -9.65 5.19
N SER A 166 -2.25 -10.15 5.07
CA SER A 166 -3.20 -9.65 4.05
C SER A 166 -3.60 -8.19 4.31
N VAL A 167 -3.75 -7.82 5.58
CA VAL A 167 -3.97 -6.46 6.10
C VAL A 167 -3.23 -6.27 7.42
N LEU A 168 -2.99 -5.02 7.82
CA LEU A 168 -2.50 -4.73 9.18
C LEU A 168 -3.66 -4.70 10.19
N PRO A 169 -3.44 -5.10 11.46
CA PRO A 169 -4.46 -5.11 12.52
C PRO A 169 -4.90 -3.71 12.98
N THR A 170 -4.58 -2.66 12.21
CA THR A 170 -4.56 -1.27 12.63
C THR A 170 -5.76 -0.84 13.48
N ARG A 171 -5.47 -0.09 14.53
CA ARG A 171 -6.48 0.58 15.37
C ARG A 171 -6.71 2.03 14.96
N ILE A 172 -6.07 2.46 13.88
CA ILE A 172 -6.04 3.84 13.40
C ILE A 172 -6.71 3.87 12.03
N PRO A 173 -7.68 4.77 11.79
CA PRO A 173 -8.41 4.90 10.52
C PRO A 173 -7.54 5.56 9.43
N ASN A 174 -6.43 4.89 9.08
CA ASN A 174 -5.34 5.41 8.25
C ASN A 174 -5.82 5.89 6.87
N LEU A 175 -6.76 5.17 6.25
CA LEU A 175 -7.31 5.54 4.95
C LEU A 175 -7.87 6.97 4.94
N LEU A 176 -8.57 7.36 6.01
CA LEU A 176 -9.18 8.68 6.12
C LEU A 176 -8.16 9.74 6.54
N ILE A 177 -7.32 9.44 7.53
CA ILE A 177 -6.41 10.45 8.11
C ILE A 177 -5.23 10.79 7.18
N ASN A 178 -4.76 9.84 6.38
CA ASN A 178 -3.64 10.03 5.46
C ASN A 178 -4.08 10.08 3.99
N GLY A 179 -5.30 9.63 3.68
CA GLY A 179 -5.78 9.57 2.31
C GLY A 179 -5.05 8.51 1.48
N SER A 180 -5.37 8.47 0.19
CA SER A 180 -4.68 7.62 -0.78
C SER A 180 -5.00 8.09 -2.19
N SER A 181 -4.00 8.09 -3.07
CA SER A 181 -4.21 8.33 -4.50
C SER A 181 -3.66 7.16 -5.31
N GLY A 182 -4.36 6.77 -6.36
CA GLY A 182 -3.98 5.61 -7.16
C GLY A 182 -4.70 5.58 -8.50
N ILE A 183 -3.97 5.16 -9.54
CA ILE A 183 -4.50 4.97 -10.88
C ILE A 183 -4.34 3.48 -11.21
N ALA A 184 -5.46 2.81 -11.45
CA ALA A 184 -5.51 1.41 -11.83
C ALA A 184 -5.93 1.29 -13.30
N VAL A 185 -6.25 0.07 -13.76
CA VAL A 185 -6.82 -0.13 -15.10
C VAL A 185 -8.31 0.16 -15.07
N GLY A 186 -8.75 1.19 -15.80
CA GLY A 186 -10.16 1.59 -15.92
C GLY A 186 -10.75 2.33 -14.71
N MET A 187 -9.96 2.58 -13.66
CA MET A 187 -10.42 3.29 -12.46
C MET A 187 -9.27 4.06 -11.77
N ALA A 188 -9.63 5.02 -10.95
CA ALA A 188 -8.71 5.78 -10.12
C ALA A 188 -9.36 6.10 -8.77
N THR A 189 -8.52 6.33 -7.76
CA THR A 189 -8.93 6.78 -6.43
C THR A 189 -8.13 8.01 -6.03
N ASN A 190 -8.77 8.93 -5.32
CA ASN A 190 -8.13 10.08 -4.71
C ASN A 190 -8.90 10.48 -3.44
N ILE A 191 -8.42 10.01 -2.30
CA ILE A 191 -8.98 10.28 -0.98
C ILE A 191 -8.06 11.29 -0.30
N LEU A 192 -8.64 12.41 0.12
CA LEU A 192 -7.91 13.50 0.78
C LEU A 192 -7.70 13.19 2.27
N PRO A 193 -6.60 13.66 2.89
CA PRO A 193 -6.32 13.44 4.31
C PRO A 193 -7.30 14.21 5.19
N HIS A 194 -7.55 13.69 6.40
CA HIS A 194 -8.44 14.28 7.40
C HIS A 194 -7.76 14.36 8.77
N ASN A 195 -8.30 15.20 9.64
CA ASN A 195 -7.80 15.35 10.99
C ASN A 195 -8.12 14.10 11.84
N LEU A 196 -7.12 13.56 12.54
CA LEU A 196 -7.28 12.37 13.38
C LEU A 196 -8.34 12.55 14.47
N THR A 197 -8.38 13.71 15.13
CA THR A 197 -9.36 13.97 16.20
C THR A 197 -10.77 13.94 15.62
N GLU A 198 -11.02 14.66 14.52
CA GLU A 198 -12.34 14.69 13.89
C GLU A 198 -12.79 13.30 13.41
N VAL A 199 -11.89 12.52 12.82
CA VAL A 199 -12.22 11.15 12.36
C VAL A 199 -12.55 10.24 13.54
N ILE A 200 -11.80 10.30 14.65
CA ILE A 200 -12.09 9.50 15.84
C ILE A 200 -13.40 9.94 16.50
N ASP A 201 -13.64 11.24 16.62
CA ASP A 201 -14.90 11.78 17.15
C ASP A 201 -16.09 11.34 16.27
N GLY A 202 -15.92 11.31 14.95
CA GLY A 202 -16.92 10.79 14.01
C GLY A 202 -17.17 9.29 14.18
N CYS A 203 -16.12 8.49 14.39
CA CYS A 203 -16.27 7.07 14.72
C CYS A 203 -17.04 6.86 16.03
N ILE A 204 -16.75 7.65 17.07
CA ILE A 204 -17.46 7.60 18.36
C ILE A 204 -18.93 7.98 18.16
N ALA A 205 -19.21 9.07 17.44
CA ALA A 205 -20.57 9.50 17.14
C ALA A 205 -21.37 8.44 16.36
N PHE A 206 -20.73 7.72 15.43
CA PHE A 206 -21.36 6.61 14.70
C PHE A 206 -21.59 5.37 15.58
N ILE A 207 -20.72 5.12 16.57
CA ILE A 207 -20.93 4.06 17.57
C ILE A 207 -22.15 4.39 18.44
N ASP A 208 -22.25 5.64 18.88
CA ASP A 208 -23.34 6.12 19.74
C ASP A 208 -24.68 6.23 18.99
N ASN A 209 -24.64 6.62 17.72
CA ASN A 209 -25.81 6.70 16.84
C ASN A 209 -25.49 6.12 15.45
N ARG A 210 -25.96 4.89 15.20
CA ARG A 210 -25.81 4.20 13.92
C ARG A 210 -26.62 4.81 12.78
N GLU A 211 -27.59 5.68 13.08
CA GLU A 211 -28.45 6.37 12.11
C GLU A 211 -28.00 7.82 11.88
N ILE A 212 -26.84 8.22 12.39
CA ILE A 212 -26.27 9.56 12.16
C ILE A 212 -26.17 9.83 10.66
N THR A 213 -26.70 10.97 10.23
CA THR A 213 -26.70 11.32 8.79
C THR A 213 -25.34 11.86 8.36
N VAL A 214 -25.12 11.94 7.04
CA VAL A 214 -23.90 12.55 6.49
C VAL A 214 -23.80 14.03 6.91
N GLU A 215 -24.90 14.75 6.92
CA GLU A 215 -24.96 16.16 7.32
C GLU A 215 -24.55 16.36 8.79
N GLU A 216 -25.01 15.47 9.67
CA GLU A 216 -24.60 15.46 11.09
C GLU A 216 -23.12 15.09 11.24
N MET A 217 -22.65 14.09 10.50
CA MET A 217 -21.24 13.70 10.46
C MET A 217 -20.33 14.85 10.00
N MET A 218 -20.77 15.65 9.03
CA MET A 218 -20.04 16.80 8.52
C MET A 218 -19.88 17.95 9.51
N LEU A 219 -20.66 17.98 10.60
CA LEU A 219 -20.42 18.92 11.71
C LEU A 219 -19.18 18.52 12.54
N ILE A 220 -18.83 17.24 12.51
CA ILE A 220 -17.70 16.65 13.23
C ILE A 220 -16.47 16.59 12.33
N ILE A 221 -16.59 15.92 11.17
CA ILE A 221 -15.55 15.80 10.14
C ILE A 221 -15.80 16.87 9.09
N LYS A 222 -15.17 18.03 9.27
CA LYS A 222 -15.60 19.27 8.59
C LYS A 222 -15.17 19.32 7.14
N ALA A 223 -13.90 19.00 6.90
CA ALA A 223 -13.26 19.09 5.59
C ALA A 223 -11.92 18.33 5.63
N PRO A 224 -11.28 18.13 4.46
CA PRO A 224 -9.90 17.64 4.42
C PRO A 224 -8.92 18.51 5.21
N ASP A 225 -7.95 17.86 5.87
CA ASP A 225 -6.87 18.49 6.64
C ASP A 225 -5.52 18.14 5.98
N PHE A 226 -5.03 19.05 5.12
CA PHE A 226 -3.82 18.84 4.35
C PHE A 226 -2.55 19.01 5.19
N PRO A 227 -1.48 18.21 4.95
CA PRO A 227 -0.20 18.34 5.67
C PRO A 227 0.41 19.74 5.61
N THR A 228 0.19 20.46 4.51
CA THR A 228 0.72 21.81 4.26
C THR A 228 -0.25 22.93 4.66
N GLY A 229 -1.43 22.58 5.19
CA GLY A 229 -2.54 23.52 5.33
C GLY A 229 -3.01 24.07 3.98
N GLY A 230 -3.55 25.29 3.99
CA GLY A 230 -4.10 25.96 2.81
C GLY A 230 -5.43 26.65 3.11
N ILE A 231 -6.10 27.13 2.06
CA ILE A 231 -7.44 27.73 2.14
C ILE A 231 -8.36 26.97 1.18
N ILE A 232 -9.43 26.41 1.72
CA ILE A 232 -10.47 25.76 0.92
C ILE A 232 -11.50 26.83 0.52
N TYR A 233 -11.67 27.04 -0.78
CA TYR A 233 -12.69 27.92 -1.33
C TYR A 233 -13.90 27.10 -1.80
N GLY A 234 -15.05 27.34 -1.17
CA GLY A 234 -16.29 26.64 -1.49
C GLY A 234 -16.37 25.27 -0.80
N MET A 235 -17.53 25.01 -0.17
CA MET A 235 -17.79 23.75 0.53
C MET A 235 -18.66 22.78 -0.26
N GLU A 236 -19.18 23.18 -1.41
CA GLU A 236 -20.10 22.35 -2.19
C GLU A 236 -19.42 21.09 -2.74
N GLY A 237 -18.16 21.19 -3.19
CA GLY A 237 -17.37 20.02 -3.59
C GLY A 237 -17.09 19.06 -2.43
N VAL A 238 -16.77 19.61 -1.25
CA VAL A 238 -16.56 18.81 -0.03
C VAL A 238 -17.84 18.07 0.35
N LYS A 239 -19.00 18.75 0.36
CA LYS A 239 -20.30 18.13 0.63
C LYS A 239 -20.61 17.02 -0.38
N ALA A 240 -20.45 17.31 -1.67
CA ALA A 240 -20.70 16.31 -2.72
C ALA A 240 -19.80 15.08 -2.56
N ALA A 241 -18.51 15.28 -2.25
CA ALA A 241 -17.58 14.20 -1.99
C ALA A 241 -17.99 13.36 -0.77
N MET A 242 -18.45 13.97 0.32
CA MET A 242 -18.92 13.26 1.51
C MET A 242 -20.21 12.46 1.26
N HIS A 243 -21.14 12.97 0.45
CA HIS A 243 -22.39 12.28 0.14
C HIS A 243 -22.24 11.17 -0.91
N PHE A 244 -21.41 11.40 -1.93
CA PHE A 244 -21.43 10.59 -3.16
C PHE A 244 -20.07 9.95 -3.49
N GLY A 245 -19.02 10.25 -2.73
CA GLY A 245 -17.65 9.80 -3.01
C GLY A 245 -16.99 10.51 -4.18
N ARG A 246 -17.61 11.57 -4.73
CA ARG A 246 -17.08 12.41 -5.82
C ARG A 246 -17.55 13.86 -5.64
N GLY A 247 -16.64 14.82 -5.75
CA GLY A 247 -16.93 16.25 -5.59
C GLY A 247 -15.68 17.11 -5.66
#